data_AF-A0A1G7ZU37-F1
#
_entry.id   AF-A0A1G7ZU37-F1
#
_cell.length_a   1.000
_cell.length_b   1.000
_cell.length_c   1.000
_cell.angle_alpha   90.00
_cell.angle_beta   90.00
_cell.angle_gamma   90.00
#
_symmetry.space_group_name_H-M   'P 1'
#
loop_
_entity.id
_entity.type
_entity.pdbx_description
1 polymer ?
#
loop_
_entity_poly.entity_id
_entity_poly.type
_entity_poly.pdbx_seq_one_letter_code
_entity_poly.pdbx_strand_id
1 'polypeptide(L)'
;MSKKTNVAHENVSKLASLGIAAMEYEAARRSAYVELKAVRDARKEWNIENGHEEDLPPEAKQQYSVAAKRRKNARERLQRMISRYRDWLEGVNTSWNAAK
;
A
#
# COMPACT_ATOMS: atom_id res chain seq x y z
N MET A 1 31.24 -18.44 0.75
CA MET A 1 30.79 -17.03 0.91
C MET A 1 30.83 -16.68 2.40
N SER A 2 31.28 -15.48 2.78
CA SER A 2 31.33 -15.10 4.20
C SER A 2 29.91 -14.85 4.78
N LYS A 3 29.73 -15.05 6.09
CA LYS A 3 28.46 -14.74 6.80
C LYS A 3 27.98 -13.30 6.53
N LYS A 4 28.91 -12.34 6.43
CA LYS A 4 28.61 -10.94 6.11
C LYS A 4 28.10 -10.76 4.69
N THR A 5 28.69 -11.46 3.73
CA THR A 5 28.28 -11.43 2.32
C THR A 5 26.86 -11.97 2.15
N ASN A 6 26.52 -13.08 2.83
CA ASN A 6 25.16 -13.64 2.80
C ASN A 6 24.12 -12.67 3.37
N VAL A 7 24.42 -12.03 4.51
CA VAL A 7 23.53 -11.01 5.11
C VAL A 7 23.34 -9.83 4.17
N ALA A 8 24.39 -9.39 3.46
CA ALA A 8 24.28 -8.30 2.49
C ALA A 8 23.39 -8.67 1.29
N HIS A 9 23.55 -9.87 0.72
CA HIS A 9 22.70 -10.35 -0.37
C HIS A 9 21.23 -10.47 0.06
N GLU A 10 20.98 -11.03 1.25
CA GLU A 10 19.63 -11.15 1.78
C GLU A 10 19.01 -9.77 2.08
N ASN A 11 19.80 -8.80 2.58
CA ASN A 11 19.35 -7.43 2.79
C ASN A 11 18.86 -6.78 1.49
N VAL A 12 19.66 -6.89 0.42
CA VAL A 12 19.30 -6.33 -0.91
C VAL A 12 18.00 -6.95 -1.42
N SER A 13 17.86 -8.28 -1.31
CA SER A 13 16.65 -8.99 -1.74
C SER A 13 15.40 -8.55 -0.95
N LYS A 14 15.51 -8.38 0.37
CA LYS A 14 14.39 -7.89 1.20
C LYS A 14 14.04 -6.44 0.91
N LEU A 15 15.03 -5.56 0.73
CA LEU A 15 14.81 -4.17 0.36
C LEU A 15 14.15 -4.05 -1.02
N ALA A 16 14.55 -4.87 -2.00
CA ALA A 16 13.89 -4.93 -3.30
C ALA A 16 12.41 -5.33 -3.17
N SER A 17 12.12 -6.36 -2.35
CA SER A 17 10.75 -6.81 -2.08
C SER A 17 9.90 -5.74 -1.39
N LEU A 18 10.48 -4.99 -0.46
CA LEU A 18 9.83 -3.86 0.20
C LEU A 18 9.59 -2.69 -0.77
N GLY A 19 10.54 -2.42 -1.65
CA GLY A 19 10.41 -1.43 -2.72
C GLY A 19 9.23 -1.74 -3.65
N ILE A 20 9.08 -3.00 -4.07
CA ILE A 20 7.94 -3.44 -4.90
C ILE A 20 6.61 -3.20 -4.15
N ALA A 21 6.52 -3.61 -2.88
CA ALA A 21 5.30 -3.39 -2.09
C ALA A 21 4.99 -1.90 -1.88
N ALA A 22 6.00 -1.04 -1.79
CA ALA A 22 5.82 0.40 -1.69
C ALA A 22 5.28 1.00 -3.00
N MET A 23 5.81 0.56 -4.15
CA MET A 23 5.31 0.95 -5.46
C MET A 23 3.86 0.51 -5.69
N GLU A 24 3.51 -0.73 -5.31
CA GLU A 24 2.13 -1.24 -5.35
C GLU A 24 1.17 -0.36 -4.52
N TYR A 25 1.58 0.03 -3.30
CA TYR A 25 0.79 0.91 -2.46
C TYR A 25 0.63 2.31 -3.07
N GLU A 26 1.70 2.92 -3.58
CA GLU A 26 1.61 4.23 -4.24
C GLU A 26 0.72 4.20 -5.49
N ALA A 27 0.81 3.15 -6.30
CA ALA A 27 -0.08 2.96 -7.44
C ALA A 27 -1.55 2.86 -6.98
N ALA A 28 -1.84 2.02 -5.98
CA ALA A 28 -3.20 1.87 -5.43
C ALA A 28 -3.72 3.17 -4.79
N ARG A 29 -2.84 3.95 -4.12
CA ARG A 29 -3.17 5.25 -3.54
C ARG A 29 -3.55 6.26 -4.62
N ARG A 30 -2.79 6.32 -5.71
CA ARG A 30 -3.08 7.20 -6.87
C ARG A 30 -4.40 6.81 -7.53
N SER A 31 -4.63 5.52 -7.81
CA SER A 31 -5.90 5.07 -8.38
C SER A 31 -7.08 5.44 -7.48
N ALA A 32 -7.01 5.16 -6.17
CA ALA A 32 -8.09 5.52 -5.25
C ALA A 32 -8.36 7.03 -5.18
N TYR A 33 -7.34 7.87 -5.37
CA TYR A 33 -7.50 9.33 -5.42
C TYR A 33 -8.21 9.78 -6.71
N VAL A 34 -7.85 9.19 -7.85
CA VAL A 34 -8.51 9.45 -9.14
C VAL A 34 -9.99 9.06 -9.06
N GLU A 35 -10.28 7.87 -8.57
CA GLU A 35 -11.67 7.38 -8.41
C GLU A 35 -12.45 8.26 -7.43
N LEU A 36 -11.85 8.65 -6.29
CA LEU A 36 -12.49 9.59 -5.36
C LEU A 36 -12.83 10.94 -6.02
N LYS A 37 -11.95 11.44 -6.89
CA LYS A 37 -12.19 12.67 -7.64
C LYS A 37 -13.37 12.47 -8.60
N ALA A 38 -13.39 11.40 -9.39
CA ALA A 38 -14.48 11.07 -10.30
C ALA A 38 -15.83 10.96 -9.57
N VAL A 39 -15.84 10.30 -8.40
CA VAL A 39 -17.03 10.21 -7.53
C VAL A 39 -17.50 11.58 -7.05
N ARG A 40 -16.58 12.48 -6.67
CA ARG A 40 -16.93 13.84 -6.26
C ARG A 40 -17.48 14.67 -7.42
N ASP A 41 -16.96 14.48 -8.62
CA ASP A 41 -17.43 15.20 -9.81
C ASP A 41 -18.80 14.67 -10.24
N ALA A 42 -19.01 13.35 -10.29
CA ALA A 42 -20.31 12.73 -10.54
C ALA A 42 -21.38 13.13 -9.52
N ARG A 43 -21.02 13.31 -8.24
CA ARG A 43 -21.95 13.84 -7.22
C ARG A 43 -22.41 15.25 -7.56
N LYS A 44 -21.50 16.13 -8.00
CA LYS A 44 -21.86 17.51 -8.32
C LYS A 44 -22.83 17.55 -9.50
N GLU A 45 -22.55 16.79 -10.56
CA GLU A 45 -23.43 16.67 -11.72
C GLU A 45 -24.81 16.12 -11.32
N TRP A 46 -24.83 15.03 -10.54
CA TRP A 46 -26.05 14.43 -10.04
C TRP A 46 -26.90 15.40 -9.20
N ASN A 47 -26.26 16.14 -8.28
CA ASN A 47 -26.92 17.13 -7.44
C ASN A 47 -27.50 18.29 -8.27
N ILE A 48 -26.78 18.73 -9.32
CA ILE A 48 -27.23 19.79 -10.23
C ILE A 48 -28.47 19.34 -11.01
N GLU A 49 -28.49 18.09 -11.49
CA GLU A 49 -29.61 17.55 -12.27
C GLU A 49 -30.83 17.14 -11.44
N ASN A 50 -30.61 16.59 -10.24
CA ASN A 50 -31.67 15.92 -9.46
C ASN A 50 -32.09 16.68 -8.20
N GLY A 51 -31.42 17.77 -7.83
CA GLY A 51 -31.78 18.59 -6.66
C GLY A 51 -31.64 17.88 -5.30
N HIS A 52 -31.11 16.66 -5.26
CA HIS A 52 -30.84 15.91 -4.05
C HIS A 52 -29.37 16.09 -3.65
N GLU A 53 -29.11 16.75 -2.53
CA GLU A 53 -27.76 17.19 -2.14
C GLU A 53 -26.84 16.04 -1.65
N GLU A 54 -27.40 14.89 -1.30
CA GLU A 54 -26.71 13.86 -0.51
C GLU A 54 -26.36 12.56 -1.26
N ASP A 55 -27.00 12.25 -2.37
CA ASP A 55 -26.84 10.93 -3.01
C ASP A 55 -25.75 10.88 -4.07
N LEU A 56 -24.86 9.90 -3.92
CA LEU A 56 -23.94 9.49 -4.97
C LEU A 56 -24.64 8.52 -5.92
N PRO A 57 -24.45 8.66 -7.24
CA PRO A 57 -24.88 7.64 -8.20
C PRO A 57 -24.34 6.26 -7.78
N PRO A 58 -25.19 5.20 -7.78
CA PRO A 58 -24.79 3.86 -7.31
C PRO A 58 -23.50 3.32 -7.95
N GLU A 59 -23.30 3.60 -9.25
CA GLU A 59 -22.14 3.19 -10.03
C GLU A 59 -20.84 3.84 -9.53
N ALA A 60 -20.88 5.14 -9.28
CA ALA A 60 -19.77 5.91 -8.72
C ALA A 60 -19.40 5.39 -7.31
N LYS A 61 -20.42 5.11 -6.48
CA LYS A 61 -20.23 4.54 -5.13
C LYS A 61 -19.54 3.17 -5.18
N GLN A 62 -19.90 2.32 -6.14
CA GLN A 62 -19.30 1.00 -6.32
C GLN A 62 -17.83 1.09 -6.76
N GLN A 63 -17.52 1.94 -7.74
CA GLN A 63 -16.16 2.13 -8.25
C GLN A 63 -15.19 2.61 -7.16
N TYR A 64 -15.61 3.61 -6.37
CA TYR A 64 -14.81 4.09 -5.24
C TYR A 64 -14.60 3.01 -4.17
N SER A 65 -15.62 2.23 -3.84
CA SER A 65 -15.51 1.13 -2.87
C SER A 65 -14.44 0.10 -3.28
N VAL A 66 -14.41 -0.28 -4.57
CA VAL A 66 -13.39 -1.20 -5.11
C VAL A 66 -11.99 -0.58 -5.00
N ALA A 67 -11.83 0.68 -5.36
CA ALA A 67 -10.55 1.39 -5.30
C ALA A 67 -10.05 1.54 -3.86
N ALA A 68 -10.93 1.89 -2.93
CA ALA A 68 -10.63 1.98 -1.50
C ALA A 68 -10.20 0.63 -0.91
N LYS A 69 -10.87 -0.47 -1.29
CA LYS A 69 -10.50 -1.83 -0.90
C LYS A 69 -9.11 -2.21 -1.41
N ARG A 70 -8.79 -1.90 -2.67
CA ARG A 70 -7.45 -2.13 -3.25
C ARG A 70 -6.36 -1.37 -2.49
N ARG A 71 -6.59 -0.09 -2.17
CA ARG A 71 -5.67 0.73 -1.36
C ARG A 71 -5.46 0.13 0.03
N LYS A 72 -6.52 -0.30 0.71
CA LYS A 72 -6.44 -0.95 2.03
C LYS A 72 -5.56 -2.19 1.97
N ASN A 73 -5.81 -3.09 1.01
CA ASN A 73 -5.05 -4.34 0.86
C ASN A 73 -3.57 -4.07 0.56
N ALA A 74 -3.26 -3.09 -0.31
CA ALA A 74 -1.88 -2.73 -0.63
C ALA A 74 -1.14 -2.15 0.59
N ARG A 75 -1.82 -1.34 1.40
CA ARG A 75 -1.27 -0.82 2.66
C ARG A 75 -0.93 -1.93 3.64
N GLU A 76 -1.86 -2.86 3.85
CA GLU A 76 -1.65 -4.01 4.75
C GLU A 76 -0.49 -4.88 4.28
N ARG A 77 -0.36 -5.11 2.98
CA ARG A 77 0.78 -5.82 2.39
C ARG A 77 2.10 -5.11 2.66
N LEU A 78 2.18 -3.79 2.42
CA LEU A 78 3.37 -3.00 2.73
C LEU A 78 3.73 -3.07 4.22
N GLN A 79 2.76 -2.92 5.12
CA GLN A 79 2.98 -3.02 6.56
C GLN A 79 3.52 -4.39 6.98
N ARG A 80 2.98 -5.48 6.42
CA ARG A 80 3.51 -6.84 6.65
C ARG A 80 4.96 -6.98 6.19
N MET A 81 5.31 -6.41 5.03
CA MET A 81 6.69 -6.45 4.52
C MET A 81 7.65 -5.66 5.41
N ILE A 82 7.25 -4.48 5.88
CA ILE A 82 8.02 -3.66 6.82
C ILE A 82 8.25 -4.44 8.14
N SER A 83 7.20 -5.07 8.69
CA SER A 83 7.32 -5.88 9.92
C SER A 83 8.34 -7.00 9.73
N ARG A 84 8.19 -7.83 8.69
CA ARG A 84 9.10 -8.95 8.41
C ARG A 84 10.55 -8.50 8.22
N TYR A 85 10.76 -7.34 7.62
CA TYR A 85 12.10 -6.79 7.46
C TYR A 85 12.71 -6.36 8.80
N ARG A 86 11.92 -5.73 9.68
CA ARG A 86 12.36 -5.38 11.04
C ARG A 86 12.69 -6.61 11.88
N ASP A 87 11.83 -7.62 11.85
CA ASP A 87 12.05 -8.89 12.57
C ASP A 87 13.35 -9.57 12.10
N TRP A 88 13.62 -9.54 10.80
CA TRP A 88 14.87 -10.07 10.25
C TRP A 88 16.10 -9.25 10.69
N LEU A 89 16.03 -7.91 10.65
CA LEU A 89 17.12 -7.04 11.12
C LEU A 89 17.45 -7.29 12.59
N GLU A 90 16.43 -7.45 13.42
CA GLU A 90 16.59 -7.81 14.84
C GLU A 90 17.29 -9.17 14.99
N GLY A 91 16.88 -10.18 14.22
CA GLY A 91 17.53 -11.49 14.21
C GLY A 91 19.01 -11.42 13.81
N VAL A 92 19.34 -10.64 12.77
CA VAL A 92 20.72 -10.40 12.34
C VAL A 92 21.53 -9.74 13.46
N ASN A 93 21.02 -8.67 14.05
CA ASN A 93 21.70 -7.92 15.11
C ASN A 93 21.96 -8.78 16.35
N THR A 94 20.97 -9.55 16.78
CA THR A 94 21.11 -10.49 17.91
C THR A 94 22.19 -11.53 17.62
N SER A 95 22.22 -12.08 16.40
CA SER A 95 23.24 -13.08 16.00
C SER A 95 24.66 -12.53 15.93
N TRP A 96 24.82 -11.21 15.75
CA TRP A 96 26.11 -10.53 15.71
C TRP A 96 26.58 -10.14 17.10
N ASN A 97 25.66 -9.73 17.98
CA ASN A 97 25.96 -9.43 19.37
C ASN A 97 26.30 -10.69 20.17
N ALA A 98 25.65 -11.82 19.90
CA ALA A 98 25.97 -13.11 20.52
C ALA A 98 27.31 -13.73 20.06
N ALA A 99 27.94 -13.17 19.03
CA ALA A 99 29.22 -13.63 18.48
C ALA A 99 30.41 -12.77 18.92
N LYS A 100 30.19 -11.79 19.81
CA LYS A 100 31.21 -10.99 20.48
C LYS A 100 31.41 -11.48 21.90
#